data_AF-A0A2T0SVY5-F1
#
_entry.id   AF-A0A2T0SVY5-F1
#
_cell.length_a   1.000
_cell.length_b   1.000
_cell.length_c   1.000
_cell.angle_alpha   90.00
_cell.angle_beta   90.00
_cell.angle_gamma   90.00
#
_symmetry.space_group_name_H-M   'P 1'
#
loop_
_entity.id
_entity.type
_entity.pdbx_description
1 polymer ?
#
loop_
_entity_poly.entity_id
_entity_poly.type
_entity_poly.pdbx_seq_one_letter_code
_entity_poly.pdbx_strand_id
1 'polypeptide(L)'
;MLERRYALPVEQYLIYLGTTKPQMATRLNSTRMKFDFPLISFAELDYNLFLRSTRPEEVVLGVLANFKDDNPEKALQKIVQRIEVTATGSFSLEKHFRQLRVLAQLRKLEKKLKDLTMDSISKFVSQERDVAYMVAQEKEQIKFVTNLLSKSDFSADKIADIAGVSIDFVKAMQQKLSSGNQ
;
A
#
# COMPACT_ATOMS: atom_id res chain seq x y z
N MET A 1 -33.67 -2.13 -13.10
CA MET A 1 -33.89 -3.59 -13.08
C MET A 1 -33.89 -4.14 -11.65
N LEU A 2 -32.96 -3.71 -10.77
CA LEU A 2 -32.95 -4.10 -9.35
C LEU A 2 -34.17 -3.58 -8.58
N GLU A 3 -34.45 -2.27 -8.65
CA GLU A 3 -35.63 -1.66 -8.02
C GLU A 3 -36.94 -2.36 -8.42
N ARG A 4 -37.14 -2.59 -9.73
CA ARG A 4 -38.33 -3.28 -10.24
C ARG A 4 -38.46 -4.73 -9.75
N ARG A 5 -37.35 -5.43 -9.46
CA ARG A 5 -37.35 -6.82 -9.00
C ARG A 5 -37.61 -6.94 -7.51
N TYR A 6 -37.06 -6.02 -6.71
CA TYR A 6 -37.06 -6.10 -5.25
C TYR A 6 -38.03 -5.10 -4.59
N ALA A 7 -38.63 -4.19 -5.36
CA ALA A 7 -39.53 -3.13 -4.87
C ALA A 7 -38.93 -2.29 -3.72
N LEU A 8 -37.60 -2.16 -3.71
CA LEU A 8 -36.85 -1.35 -2.75
C LEU A 8 -36.14 -0.21 -3.49
N PRO A 9 -36.07 0.99 -2.88
CA PRO A 9 -35.35 2.10 -3.46
C PRO A 9 -33.87 1.73 -3.63
N VAL A 10 -33.31 2.07 -4.79
CA VAL A 10 -31.88 1.88 -5.07
C VAL A 10 -31.16 3.18 -4.76
N GLU A 11 -30.37 3.17 -3.70
CA GLU A 11 -29.53 4.30 -3.29
C GLU A 11 -28.11 4.13 -3.83
N GLN A 12 -27.58 5.16 -4.48
CA GLN A 12 -26.19 5.18 -4.97
C GLN A 12 -25.32 5.98 -4.01
N TYR A 13 -24.23 5.38 -3.52
CA TYR A 13 -23.23 6.05 -2.70
C TYR A 13 -21.91 6.16 -3.45
N LEU A 14 -21.27 7.30 -3.35
CA LEU A 14 -19.91 7.50 -3.83
C LEU A 14 -18.94 7.52 -2.65
N ILE A 15 -17.99 6.59 -2.65
CA ILE A 15 -16.94 6.53 -1.63
C ILE A 15 -15.68 7.17 -2.18
N TYR A 16 -15.22 8.22 -1.52
CA TYR A 16 -14.00 8.94 -1.89
C TYR A 16 -12.86 8.59 -0.93
N LEU A 17 -11.80 7.99 -1.47
CA LEU A 17 -10.63 7.53 -0.73
C LEU A 17 -9.44 8.50 -0.77
N GLY A 18 -9.56 9.63 -1.47
CA GLY A 18 -8.48 10.62 -1.52
C GLY A 18 -8.22 11.29 -0.16
N THR A 19 -7.08 11.96 -0.05
CA THR A 19 -6.69 12.71 1.16
C THR A 19 -7.20 14.16 1.16
N THR A 20 -7.53 14.67 -0.01
CA THR A 20 -7.98 16.05 -0.23
C THR A 20 -9.50 16.14 -0.31
N LYS A 21 -10.05 17.34 -0.16
CA LYS A 21 -11.49 17.54 -0.38
C LYS A 21 -11.87 17.12 -1.81
N PRO A 22 -12.90 16.27 -2.00
CA PRO A 22 -13.37 15.88 -3.33
C PRO A 22 -13.87 17.11 -4.10
N GLN A 23 -13.42 17.27 -5.34
CA GLN A 23 -13.82 18.37 -6.22
C GLN A 23 -14.94 17.99 -7.21
N MET A 24 -15.32 16.71 -7.24
CA MET A 24 -16.35 16.21 -8.14
C MET A 24 -17.75 16.65 -7.71
N ALA A 25 -18.57 17.02 -8.69
CA ALA A 25 -19.97 17.38 -8.44
C ALA A 25 -20.78 16.13 -8.03
N THR A 26 -21.53 16.24 -6.94
CA THR A 26 -22.46 15.19 -6.46
C THR A 26 -23.85 15.31 -7.06
N ARG A 27 -24.13 16.43 -7.73
CA ARG A 27 -25.36 16.69 -8.46
C ARG A 27 -25.06 17.04 -9.90
N LEU A 28 -25.70 16.34 -10.81
CA LEU A 28 -25.65 16.60 -12.24
C LEU A 28 -27.07 16.79 -12.74
N ASN A 29 -27.38 17.96 -13.28
CA ASN A 29 -28.72 18.27 -13.78
C ASN A 29 -28.61 18.68 -15.25
N SER A 30 -29.14 17.83 -16.13
CA SER A 30 -29.23 18.06 -17.57
C SER A 30 -30.69 17.87 -18.02
N THR A 31 -31.01 18.30 -19.24
CA THR A 31 -32.39 18.35 -19.76
C THR A 31 -33.18 17.06 -19.58
N ARG A 32 -32.53 15.89 -19.62
CA ARG A 32 -33.19 14.57 -19.50
C ARG A 32 -32.51 13.64 -18.50
N MET A 33 -31.52 14.11 -17.74
CA MET A 33 -30.78 13.26 -16.82
C MET A 33 -30.40 14.06 -15.57
N LYS A 34 -30.89 13.58 -14.42
CA LYS A 34 -30.62 14.11 -13.09
C LYS A 34 -29.97 13.03 -12.26
N PHE A 35 -28.81 13.33 -11.69
CA PHE A 35 -28.17 12.50 -10.67
C PHE A 35 -28.01 13.32 -9.40
N ASP A 36 -28.31 12.68 -8.28
CA ASP A 36 -27.96 13.12 -6.94
C ASP A 36 -27.52 11.88 -6.18
N PHE A 37 -26.34 11.94 -5.56
CA PHE A 37 -25.84 10.83 -4.76
C PHE A 37 -25.04 11.36 -3.56
N PRO A 38 -25.21 10.76 -2.37
CA PRO A 38 -24.34 11.02 -1.23
C PRO A 38 -22.88 10.66 -1.56
N LEU A 39 -21.97 11.57 -1.22
CA LEU A 39 -20.52 11.35 -1.26
C LEU A 39 -20.01 11.20 0.17
N ILE A 40 -19.36 10.08 0.45
CA ILE A 40 -18.70 9.80 1.73
C ILE A 40 -17.19 9.93 1.54
N SER A 41 -16.59 10.94 2.16
CA SER A 41 -15.14 11.15 2.15
C SER A 41 -14.49 10.47 3.34
N PHE A 42 -13.62 9.51 3.10
CA PHE A 42 -12.89 8.83 4.17
C PHE A 42 -12.00 9.78 4.98
N ALA A 43 -11.45 10.83 4.34
CA ALA A 43 -10.64 11.84 5.02
C ALA A 43 -11.42 12.67 6.06
N GLU A 44 -12.75 12.59 6.07
CA GLU A 44 -13.62 13.30 7.03
C GLU A 44 -14.11 12.39 8.16
N LEU A 45 -14.14 11.07 7.92
CA LEU A 45 -14.58 10.08 8.90
C LEU A 45 -13.57 9.96 10.05
N ASP A 46 -14.07 9.87 11.29
CA ASP A 46 -13.24 9.56 12.45
C ASP A 46 -12.82 8.08 12.43
N TYR A 47 -11.52 7.81 12.49
CA TYR A 47 -11.00 6.44 12.50
C TYR A 47 -11.51 5.61 13.70
N ASN A 48 -11.88 6.26 14.81
CA ASN A 48 -12.47 5.59 15.96
C ASN A 48 -13.79 4.87 15.64
N LEU A 49 -14.51 5.30 14.58
CA LEU A 49 -15.70 4.59 14.10
C LEU A 49 -15.36 3.15 13.70
N PHE A 50 -14.26 2.98 12.97
CA PHE A 50 -13.80 1.68 12.49
C PHE A 50 -13.20 0.82 13.61
N LEU A 51 -12.53 1.44 14.58
CA LEU A 51 -12.00 0.74 15.75
C LEU A 51 -13.08 0.09 16.62
N ARG A 52 -14.31 0.63 16.61
CA ARG A 52 -15.44 0.05 17.36
C ARG A 52 -16.01 -1.19 16.70
N SER A 53 -15.71 -1.44 15.42
CA SER A 53 -16.23 -2.61 14.71
C SER A 53 -15.71 -3.91 15.31
N THR A 54 -16.53 -4.94 15.25
CA THR A 54 -16.16 -6.33 15.56
C THR A 54 -15.63 -7.06 14.32
N ARG A 55 -15.75 -6.46 13.13
CA ARG A 55 -15.32 -7.06 11.86
C ARG A 55 -13.94 -6.54 11.47
N PRO A 56 -12.93 -7.42 11.33
CA PRO A 56 -11.56 -6.99 11.01
C PRO A 56 -11.46 -6.25 9.67
N GLU A 57 -12.32 -6.56 8.69
CA GLU A 57 -12.37 -5.84 7.41
C GLU A 57 -12.74 -4.36 7.57
N GLU A 58 -13.65 -4.06 8.50
CA GLU A 58 -14.05 -2.68 8.80
C GLU A 58 -12.95 -1.97 9.58
N VAL A 59 -12.30 -2.64 10.53
CA VAL A 59 -11.18 -2.09 11.30
C VAL A 59 -10.03 -1.67 10.38
N VAL A 60 -9.70 -2.49 9.38
CA VAL A 60 -8.65 -2.21 8.38
C VAL A 60 -8.92 -0.90 7.63
N LEU A 61 -10.19 -0.60 7.32
CA LEU A 61 -10.56 0.64 6.63
C LEU A 61 -10.27 1.91 7.47
N GLY A 62 -10.11 1.77 8.78
CA GLY A 62 -9.72 2.85 9.68
C GLY A 62 -8.42 3.55 9.29
N VAL A 63 -7.50 2.87 8.58
CA VAL A 63 -6.25 3.48 8.09
C VAL A 63 -6.49 4.59 7.07
N LEU A 64 -7.61 4.54 6.36
CA LEU A 64 -8.00 5.54 5.38
C LEU A 64 -8.72 6.73 6.02
N ALA A 65 -9.13 6.61 7.28
CA ALA A 65 -9.91 7.62 7.97
C ALA A 65 -9.04 8.76 8.53
N ASN A 66 -9.69 9.77 9.12
CA ASN A 66 -9.04 10.88 9.82
C ASN A 66 -8.62 10.46 11.23
N PHE A 67 -7.33 10.62 11.55
CA PHE A 67 -6.77 10.30 12.86
C PHE A 67 -7.02 11.39 13.92
N LYS A 68 -7.67 12.50 13.55
CA LYS A 68 -7.96 13.65 14.41
C LYS A 68 -6.66 14.14 15.08
N ASP A 69 -6.62 14.12 16.40
CA ASP A 69 -5.48 14.60 17.20
C ASP A 69 -4.48 13.49 17.57
N ASP A 70 -4.76 12.23 17.21
CA ASP A 70 -3.80 11.16 17.47
C ASP A 70 -2.63 11.22 16.46
N ASN A 71 -1.41 11.05 16.96
CA ASN A 71 -0.24 10.82 16.11
C ASN A 71 -0.54 9.61 15.19
N PRO A 72 -0.29 9.70 13.87
CA PRO A 72 -0.43 8.59 12.95
C PRO A 72 0.16 7.27 13.44
N GLU A 73 1.29 7.28 14.18
CA GLU A 73 1.84 6.04 14.73
C GLU A 73 0.93 5.40 15.79
N LYS A 74 0.41 6.21 16.71
CA LYS A 74 -0.49 5.75 17.77
C LYS A 74 -1.82 5.27 17.19
N ALA A 75 -2.34 5.97 16.18
CA ALA A 75 -3.55 5.56 15.46
C ALA A 75 -3.34 4.21 14.75
N LEU A 76 -2.23 4.04 14.04
CA LEU A 76 -1.86 2.77 13.41
C LEU A 76 -1.72 1.64 14.44
N GLN A 77 -1.04 1.89 15.56
CA GLN A 77 -0.90 0.90 16.63
C GLN A 77 -2.26 0.43 17.17
N LYS A 78 -3.20 1.35 17.39
CA LYS A 78 -4.58 1.00 17.80
C LYS A 78 -5.30 0.16 16.75
N ILE A 79 -5.15 0.49 15.46
CA ILE A 79 -5.74 -0.27 14.35
C ILE A 79 -5.16 -1.69 14.33
N VAL A 80 -3.84 -1.83 14.41
CA VAL A 80 -3.13 -3.11 14.45
C VAL A 80 -3.64 -3.98 15.61
N GLN A 81 -3.63 -3.45 16.84
CA GLN A 81 -4.11 -4.15 18.02
C GLN A 81 -5.58 -4.56 17.88
N ARG A 82 -6.41 -3.72 17.28
CA ARG A 82 -7.82 -4.05 17.07
C ARG A 82 -8.00 -5.17 16.04
N ILE A 83 -7.18 -5.22 14.99
CA ILE A 83 -7.19 -6.32 14.01
C ILE A 83 -6.79 -7.62 14.69
N GLU A 84 -5.76 -7.63 15.54
CA GLU A 84 -5.32 -8.82 16.27
C GLU A 84 -6.42 -9.40 17.17
N VAL A 85 -7.23 -8.54 17.79
CA VAL A 85 -8.36 -8.96 18.64
C VAL A 85 -9.58 -9.42 17.83
N THR A 86 -9.79 -8.87 16.64
CA THR A 86 -11.00 -9.15 15.82
C THR A 86 -10.79 -10.25 14.78
N ALA A 87 -9.56 -10.50 14.35
CA ALA A 87 -9.23 -11.57 13.41
C ALA A 87 -9.03 -12.90 14.14
N THR A 88 -9.90 -13.88 13.86
CA THR A 88 -9.77 -15.24 14.38
C THR A 88 -8.81 -16.07 13.53
N GLY A 89 -7.69 -16.47 14.12
CA GLY A 89 -6.71 -17.37 13.53
C GLY A 89 -5.62 -16.67 12.70
N SER A 90 -4.46 -17.33 12.58
CA SER A 90 -3.24 -16.78 11.97
C SER A 90 -3.42 -16.40 10.49
N PHE A 91 -4.15 -17.20 9.72
CA PHE A 91 -4.38 -16.93 8.29
C PHE A 91 -5.27 -15.69 8.06
N SER A 92 -6.31 -15.53 8.88
CA SER A 92 -7.18 -14.36 8.82
C SER A 92 -6.38 -13.10 9.18
N LEU A 93 -5.57 -13.16 10.24
CA LEU A 93 -4.73 -12.08 10.68
C LEU A 93 -3.73 -11.65 9.60
N GLU A 94 -3.02 -12.59 8.97
CA GLU A 94 -2.07 -12.29 7.89
C GLU A 94 -2.74 -11.58 6.70
N LYS A 95 -3.93 -12.05 6.30
CA LYS A 95 -4.71 -11.44 5.22
C LYS A 95 -5.04 -9.96 5.53
N HIS A 96 -5.51 -9.67 6.74
CA HIS A 96 -5.89 -8.31 7.12
C HIS A 96 -4.66 -7.39 7.24
N PHE A 97 -3.51 -7.90 7.68
CA PHE A 97 -2.26 -7.13 7.66
C PHE A 97 -1.78 -6.80 6.25
N ARG A 98 -1.90 -7.76 5.31
CA ARG A 98 -1.61 -7.48 3.88
C ARG A 98 -2.52 -6.38 3.34
N GLN A 99 -3.82 -6.43 3.65
CA GLN A 99 -4.77 -5.39 3.26
C GLN A 99 -4.44 -4.04 3.90
N LEU A 100 -4.16 -4.01 5.20
CA LEU A 100 -3.75 -2.81 5.93
C LEU A 100 -2.52 -2.16 5.27
N ARG A 101 -1.53 -2.97 4.90
CA ARG A 101 -0.31 -2.50 4.23
C ARG A 101 -0.61 -1.83 2.89
N VAL A 102 -1.46 -2.44 2.05
CA VAL A 102 -1.84 -1.86 0.75
C VAL A 102 -2.59 -0.53 0.95
N LEU A 103 -3.52 -0.48 1.89
CA LEU A 103 -4.29 0.73 2.15
C LEU A 103 -3.46 1.85 2.80
N ALA A 104 -2.48 1.50 3.66
CA ALA A 104 -1.57 2.47 4.26
C ALA A 104 -0.72 3.22 3.20
N GLN A 105 -0.38 2.56 2.09
CA GLN A 105 0.33 3.21 0.97
C GLN A 105 -0.50 4.32 0.33
N LEU A 106 -1.83 4.15 0.24
CA LEU A 106 -2.73 5.20 -0.27
C LEU A 106 -2.73 6.45 0.61
N ARG A 107 -2.26 6.33 1.86
CA ARG A 107 -2.15 7.41 2.85
C ARG A 107 -0.71 7.87 3.10
N LYS A 108 0.29 7.35 2.35
CA LYS A 108 1.72 7.61 2.57
C LYS A 108 2.19 7.23 3.98
N LEU A 109 1.59 6.20 4.57
CA LEU A 109 1.85 5.70 5.92
C LEU A 109 2.72 4.44 5.93
N GLU A 110 3.22 3.99 4.78
CA GLU A 110 3.95 2.74 4.64
C GLU A 110 5.23 2.68 5.49
N LYS A 111 5.94 3.81 5.63
CA LYS A 111 7.16 3.87 6.47
C LYS A 111 6.80 3.73 7.95
N LYS A 112 5.84 4.53 8.42
CA LYS A 112 5.37 4.49 9.81
C LYS A 112 4.81 3.12 10.19
N LEU A 113 4.07 2.50 9.26
CA LEU A 113 3.57 1.15 9.44
C LEU A 113 4.74 0.17 9.54
N LYS A 114 5.73 0.25 8.64
CA LYS A 114 6.93 -0.60 8.68
C LYS A 114 7.67 -0.48 10.03
N ASP A 115 7.88 0.74 10.50
CA ASP A 115 8.61 1.02 11.75
C ASP A 115 7.86 0.45 12.97
N LEU A 116 6.53 0.58 13.02
CA LEU A 116 5.69 -0.05 14.05
C LEU A 116 5.67 -1.58 13.96
N THR A 117 5.74 -2.12 12.75
CA THR A 117 5.59 -3.57 12.50
C THR A 117 6.84 -4.39 12.79
N MET A 118 8.03 -3.79 12.88
CA MET A 118 9.27 -4.53 13.17
C MET A 118 9.22 -5.25 14.53
N ASP A 119 8.52 -4.67 15.51
CA ASP A 119 8.41 -5.25 16.86
C ASP A 119 7.22 -6.21 17.05
N SER A 120 6.13 -6.05 16.30
CA SER A 120 4.87 -6.78 16.56
C SER A 120 4.48 -7.81 15.49
N ILE A 121 4.88 -7.60 14.22
CA ILE A 121 4.34 -8.32 13.05
C ILE A 121 5.42 -9.07 12.24
N SER A 122 6.69 -8.96 12.62
CA SER A 122 7.80 -9.76 12.06
C SER A 122 7.56 -11.29 12.09
N LYS A 123 6.59 -11.76 12.89
CA LYS A 123 6.12 -13.15 12.92
C LYS A 123 5.14 -13.54 11.80
N PHE A 124 4.49 -12.58 11.13
CA PHE A 124 3.37 -12.83 10.22
C PHE A 124 3.60 -12.37 8.78
N VAL A 125 4.61 -11.55 8.51
CA VAL A 125 4.99 -11.14 7.16
C VAL A 125 6.37 -11.71 6.86
N SER A 126 6.41 -12.80 6.10
CA SER A 126 7.68 -13.30 5.55
C SER A 126 8.25 -12.25 4.60
N GLN A 127 9.23 -11.48 5.09
CA GLN A 127 9.86 -10.37 4.39
C GLN A 127 10.51 -10.81 3.06
N GLU A 128 10.83 -12.10 2.94
CA GLU A 128 11.59 -12.70 1.83
C GLU A 128 10.73 -13.12 0.62
N ARG A 129 9.40 -13.15 0.70
CA ARG A 129 8.52 -13.58 -0.42
C ARG A 129 7.69 -12.45 -1.05
N ASP A 130 7.93 -11.21 -0.65
CA ASP A 130 7.26 -10.07 -1.24
C ASP A 130 7.90 -9.69 -2.58
N VAL A 131 7.11 -9.70 -3.65
CA VAL A 131 7.54 -9.29 -5.00
C VAL A 131 8.16 -7.89 -4.98
N ALA A 132 7.65 -6.98 -4.15
CA ALA A 132 8.21 -5.64 -4.03
C ALA A 132 9.62 -5.62 -3.44
N TYR A 133 9.93 -6.55 -2.52
CA TYR A 133 11.27 -6.69 -1.94
C TYR A 133 12.25 -7.28 -2.95
N MET A 134 11.85 -8.32 -3.69
CA MET A 134 12.64 -8.89 -4.79
C MET A 134 13.01 -7.83 -5.84
N VAL A 135 12.02 -7.04 -6.28
CA VAL A 135 12.23 -5.94 -7.24
C VAL A 135 13.16 -4.86 -6.66
N ALA A 136 13.07 -4.58 -5.36
CA ALA A 136 13.94 -3.59 -4.71
C ALA A 136 15.40 -4.10 -4.64
N GLN A 137 15.60 -5.37 -4.29
CA GLN A 137 16.90 -6.02 -4.23
C GLN A 137 17.57 -6.05 -5.62
N GLU A 138 16.81 -6.42 -6.66
CA GLU A 138 17.30 -6.38 -8.04
C GLU A 138 17.73 -4.96 -8.45
N LYS A 139 16.92 -3.93 -8.14
CA LYS A 139 17.28 -2.53 -8.43
C LYS A 139 18.53 -2.07 -7.68
N GLU A 140 18.69 -2.50 -6.43
CA GLU A 140 19.86 -2.17 -5.62
C GLU A 140 21.12 -2.83 -6.18
N GLN A 141 21.04 -4.11 -6.55
CA GLN A 141 22.13 -4.83 -7.22
C GLN A 141 22.50 -4.17 -8.55
N ILE A 142 21.52 -3.77 -9.37
CA ILE A 142 21.76 -3.04 -10.62
C ILE A 142 22.50 -1.73 -10.34
N LYS A 143 22.06 -0.95 -9.35
CA LYS A 143 22.67 0.32 -8.99
C LYS A 143 24.10 0.12 -8.47
N PHE A 144 24.32 -0.91 -7.66
CA PHE A 144 25.63 -1.24 -7.10
C PHE A 144 26.63 -1.65 -8.20
N VAL A 145 26.24 -2.57 -9.08
CA VAL A 145 27.06 -2.98 -10.24
C VAL A 145 27.31 -1.81 -11.19
N THR A 146 26.31 -0.96 -11.45
CA THR A 146 26.47 0.24 -12.29
C THR A 146 27.47 1.24 -11.69
N ASN A 147 27.44 1.44 -10.37
CA ASN A 147 28.40 2.30 -9.69
C ASN A 147 29.83 1.73 -9.77
N LEU A 148 29.99 0.41 -9.64
CA LEU A 148 31.29 -0.24 -9.78
C LEU A 148 31.82 -0.13 -11.22
N LEU A 149 30.98 -0.37 -12.23
CA LEU A 149 31.37 -0.25 -13.64
C LEU A 149 31.73 1.17 -14.06
N SER A 150 31.17 2.20 -13.40
CA SER A 150 31.41 3.62 -13.77
C SER A 150 32.49 4.32 -12.94
N LYS A 151 32.77 3.84 -11.73
CA LYS A 151 33.69 4.51 -10.78
C LYS A 151 34.92 3.68 -10.41
N SER A 152 35.06 2.47 -10.93
CA SER A 152 36.21 1.60 -10.67
C SER A 152 36.72 0.94 -11.94
N ASP A 153 38.02 0.63 -11.96
CA ASP A 153 38.68 -0.12 -13.05
C ASP A 153 38.67 -1.63 -12.80
N PHE A 154 37.69 -2.13 -12.03
CA PHE A 154 37.61 -3.54 -11.68
C PHE A 154 37.19 -4.40 -12.87
N SER A 155 37.78 -5.60 -12.98
CA SER A 155 37.37 -6.60 -13.96
C SER A 155 35.95 -7.10 -13.67
N ALA A 156 35.25 -7.56 -14.70
CA ALA A 156 33.89 -8.09 -14.56
C ALA A 156 33.80 -9.23 -13.52
N ASP A 157 34.84 -10.06 -13.43
CA ASP A 157 34.93 -11.13 -12.43
C ASP A 157 35.00 -10.59 -11.00
N LYS A 158 35.83 -9.55 -10.78
CA LYS A 158 35.97 -8.91 -9.47
C LYS A 158 34.70 -8.18 -9.05
N ILE A 159 33.97 -7.58 -10.01
CA ILE A 159 32.68 -6.93 -9.76
C ILE A 159 31.61 -7.97 -9.41
N ALA A 160 31.59 -9.10 -10.12
CA ALA A 160 30.68 -10.21 -9.86
C ALA A 160 30.88 -10.77 -8.44
N ASP A 161 32.13 -10.97 -8.03
CA ASP A 161 32.49 -11.44 -6.69
C ASP A 161 32.10 -10.44 -5.59
N ILE A 162 32.37 -9.14 -5.78
CA ILE A 162 32.04 -8.09 -4.79
C ILE A 162 30.52 -7.91 -4.65
N ALA A 163 29.79 -7.99 -5.76
CA ALA A 163 28.34 -7.78 -5.78
C ALA A 163 27.53 -9.07 -5.50
N GLY A 164 28.18 -10.24 -5.47
CA GLY A 164 27.52 -11.53 -5.27
C GLY A 164 26.55 -11.90 -6.41
N VAL A 165 26.88 -11.52 -7.64
CA VAL A 165 26.05 -11.73 -8.86
C VAL A 165 26.83 -12.53 -9.90
N SER A 166 26.14 -13.05 -10.94
CA SER A 166 26.83 -13.76 -12.00
C SER A 166 27.65 -12.84 -12.91
N ILE A 167 28.75 -13.36 -13.47
CA ILE A 167 29.59 -12.64 -14.44
C ILE A 167 28.77 -12.24 -15.68
N ASP A 168 27.84 -13.09 -16.11
CA ASP A 168 26.96 -12.82 -17.25
C ASP A 168 26.03 -11.62 -16.99
N PHE A 169 25.57 -11.45 -15.76
CA PHE A 169 24.77 -10.28 -15.36
C PHE A 169 25.58 -8.98 -15.45
N VAL A 170 26.84 -9.01 -14.98
CA VAL A 170 27.75 -7.84 -15.08
C VAL A 170 28.03 -7.49 -16.54
N LYS A 171 28.31 -8.49 -17.39
CA LYS A 171 28.54 -8.29 -18.84
C LYS A 171 27.31 -7.74 -19.56
N ALA A 172 26.11 -8.25 -19.25
CA ALA A 172 24.86 -7.74 -19.82
C ALA A 172 24.60 -6.28 -19.41
N MET A 173 24.92 -5.92 -18.17
CA MET A 173 24.82 -4.53 -17.70
C MET A 173 25.86 -3.62 -18.38
N GLN A 174 27.09 -4.10 -18.57
CA GLN A 174 28.13 -3.37 -19.30
C GLN A 174 27.72 -3.09 -20.75
N GLN A 175 27.11 -4.07 -21.44
CA GLN A 175 26.58 -3.89 -22.79
C GLN A 175 25.45 -2.85 -22.86
N LYS A 176 24.53 -2.84 -21.88
CA LYS A 176 23.45 -1.85 -21.78
C LYS A 176 23.97 -0.43 -21.54
N LEU A 177 25.01 -0.26 -20.72
CA LEU A 177 25.65 1.03 -20.49
C LEU A 177 26.35 1.56 -21.75
N SER A 178 27.01 0.69 -22.52
CA SER A 178 27.65 1.06 -23.79
C SER A 178 26.66 1.40 -24.91
N SER A 179 25.44 0.85 -24.87
CA SER A 179 24.40 1.08 -25.88
C SER A 179 23.43 2.23 -25.55
N GLY A 180 23.46 2.77 -24.32
CA GLY A 180 22.69 3.96 -23.92
C GLY A 180 23.41 5.30 -24.10
N ASN A 181 24.66 5.29 -24.58
CA ASN A 181 25.49 6.48 -24.85
C ASN A 181 25.57 6.82 -26.36
N GLN A 182 24.62 6.33 -27.17
CA GLN A 182 24.40 6.77 -28.56
C GLN A 182 23.08 7.49 -28.71
#